data_AF-R6YGA3-F1
#
_entry.id   AF-R6YGA3-F1
#
_cell.length_a   1.000
_cell.length_b   1.000
_cell.length_c   1.000
_cell.angle_alpha   90.00
_cell.angle_beta   90.00
_cell.angle_gamma   90.00
#
_symmetry.space_group_name_H-M   'P 1'
#
loop_
_entity.id
_entity.type
_entity.pdbx_description
1 polymer ?
#
loop_
_entity_poly.entity_id
_entity_poly.type
_entity_poly.pdbx_seq_one_letter_code
_entity_poly.pdbx_strand_id
1 'polypeptide(L)'
;MDWNPKQKINGISIQVCLNGYSFKVEDDGAVTESGWRGADTVFTAPEFQRRYRHVEVSLFTPKVALVPRTFFDESTARQSLADTVVIGDGDEVSHASLPEYAAELVYSLSIGEMLSRTISQAVLDFDGRPAEVLPEMYYILKDLQNIDEYNRIIASYAAGYLHLGISQGRNLLLANVFRASDFTTAEYFLFMAVRKLQLNPEVSSVYFRTPLTEEEEMSLYRYFKSVERL
;
A
#
# COMPACT_ATOMS: atom_id res chain seq x y z
N MET A 1 1.26 -26.60 -23.31
CA MET A 1 0.64 -26.52 -21.98
C MET A 1 0.18 -25.08 -21.87
N ASP A 2 -1.09 -24.87 -22.18
CA ASP A 2 -1.63 -23.55 -22.52
C ASP A 2 -1.81 -22.70 -21.27
N TRP A 3 -1.10 -21.57 -21.23
CA TRP A 3 -1.28 -20.53 -20.24
C TRP A 3 -2.50 -19.69 -20.63
N ASN A 4 -3.57 -19.75 -19.83
CA ASN A 4 -4.79 -18.98 -20.02
C ASN A 4 -4.76 -17.73 -19.11
N PRO A 5 -4.69 -16.50 -19.64
CA PRO A 5 -4.46 -15.26 -18.88
C PRO A 5 -5.72 -14.73 -18.16
N LYS A 6 -6.69 -15.58 -17.83
CA LYS A 6 -7.92 -15.23 -17.09
C LYS A 6 -8.23 -16.22 -15.98
N GLN A 7 -7.26 -16.52 -15.12
CA GLN A 7 -7.62 -17.02 -13.79
C GLN A 7 -8.33 -15.89 -13.07
N LYS A 8 -9.65 -16.02 -12.93
CA LYS A 8 -10.51 -15.15 -12.13
C LYS A 8 -9.95 -15.13 -10.70
N ILE A 9 -9.35 -14.01 -10.32
CA ILE A 9 -8.80 -13.81 -8.98
C ILE A 9 -10.00 -13.48 -8.09
N ASN A 10 -10.37 -14.42 -7.22
CA ASN A 10 -11.27 -14.12 -6.10
C ASN A 10 -10.37 -13.64 -4.96
N GLY A 11 -10.36 -12.34 -4.74
CA GLY A 11 -9.43 -11.70 -3.81
C GLY A 11 -10.07 -10.55 -3.04
N ILE A 12 -9.51 -10.26 -1.87
CA ILE A 12 -9.80 -9.06 -1.10
C ILE A 12 -8.49 -8.38 -0.73
N SER A 13 -8.42 -7.07 -0.98
CA SER A 13 -7.33 -6.21 -0.51
C SER A 13 -7.90 -5.22 0.49
N ILE A 14 -7.31 -5.17 1.68
CA ILE A 14 -7.81 -4.40 2.82
C ILE A 14 -6.72 -3.41 3.25
N GLN A 15 -7.04 -2.13 3.24
CA GLN A 15 -6.19 -1.07 3.77
C GLN A 15 -6.67 -0.71 5.18
N VAL A 16 -5.76 -0.73 6.14
CA VAL A 16 -6.05 -0.52 7.56
C VAL A 16 -5.25 0.67 8.07
N CYS A 17 -5.92 1.61 8.74
CA CYS A 17 -5.29 2.69 9.49
C CYS A 17 -5.71 2.62 10.96
N LEU A 18 -5.31 3.58 11.79
CA LEU A 18 -5.51 3.50 13.25
C LEU A 18 -7.00 3.37 13.66
N ASN A 19 -7.89 4.06 12.96
CA ASN A 19 -9.30 4.23 13.33
C ASN A 19 -10.29 3.72 12.29
N GLY A 20 -9.80 3.08 11.22
CA GLY A 20 -10.66 2.65 10.14
C GLY A 20 -9.97 1.76 9.12
N TYR A 21 -10.75 1.34 8.13
CA TYR A 21 -10.30 0.47 7.07
C TYR A 21 -11.07 0.76 5.78
N SER A 22 -10.50 0.40 4.65
CA SER A 22 -11.20 0.25 3.37
C SER A 22 -10.85 -1.09 2.77
N PHE A 23 -11.67 -1.56 1.83
CA PHE A 23 -11.34 -2.76 1.09
C PHE A 23 -11.80 -2.67 -0.36
N LYS A 24 -11.17 -3.52 -1.18
CA LYS A 24 -11.58 -3.83 -2.54
C LYS A 24 -11.72 -5.35 -2.66
N VAL A 25 -12.86 -5.80 -3.16
CA VAL A 25 -13.12 -7.20 -3.48
C VAL A 25 -13.17 -7.35 -4.98
N GLU A 26 -12.40 -8.28 -5.50
CA GLU A 26 -12.49 -8.73 -6.88
C GLU A 26 -13.06 -10.15 -6.87
N ASP A 27 -14.23 -10.34 -7.49
CA ASP A 27 -14.92 -11.63 -7.52
C ASP A 27 -15.55 -11.84 -8.90
N ASP A 28 -15.11 -12.89 -9.61
CA ASP A 28 -15.64 -13.28 -10.92
C ASP A 28 -15.74 -12.15 -11.97
N GLY A 29 -14.88 -11.14 -11.86
CA GLY A 29 -14.84 -9.97 -12.76
C GLY A 29 -15.71 -8.79 -12.32
N ALA A 30 -16.47 -8.94 -11.22
CA ALA A 30 -17.06 -7.82 -10.53
C ALA A 30 -16.05 -7.27 -9.51
N VAL A 31 -15.92 -5.94 -9.49
CA VAL A 31 -15.13 -5.20 -8.52
C VAL A 31 -16.10 -4.47 -7.59
N THR A 32 -15.94 -4.67 -6.29
CA THR A 32 -16.69 -3.95 -5.26
C THR A 32 -15.70 -3.26 -4.34
N GLU A 33 -15.90 -1.97 -4.13
CA GLU A 33 -15.01 -1.15 -3.31
C GLU A 33 -15.77 -0.51 -2.17
N SER A 34 -15.11 -0.35 -1.04
CA SER A 34 -15.60 0.46 0.05
C SER A 34 -14.90 1.82 0.07
N GLY A 35 -15.61 2.85 0.52
CA GLY A 35 -14.96 4.00 1.13
C GLY A 35 -14.31 3.61 2.48
N TRP A 36 -13.74 4.60 3.16
CA TRP A 36 -13.27 4.42 4.54
C TRP A 36 -14.45 4.12 5.48
N ARG A 37 -14.31 3.05 6.27
CA ARG A 37 -15.24 2.62 7.31
C ARG A 37 -14.57 2.72 8.68
N GLY A 38 -15.38 2.95 9.71
CA GLY A 38 -14.92 3.00 11.10
C GLY A 38 -14.54 1.61 11.63
N ALA A 39 -13.59 1.56 12.56
CA ALA A 39 -13.15 0.30 13.18
C ALA A 39 -14.28 -0.49 13.86
N ASP A 40 -15.34 0.19 14.29
CA ASP A 40 -16.54 -0.40 14.92
C ASP A 40 -17.34 -1.30 13.99
N THR A 41 -17.22 -1.14 12.67
CA THR A 41 -18.00 -1.90 11.69
C THR A 41 -17.35 -3.22 11.25
N VAL A 42 -16.14 -3.52 11.70
CA VAL A 42 -15.34 -4.70 11.26
C VAL A 42 -16.13 -6.01 11.40
N PHE A 43 -16.76 -6.24 12.55
CA PHE A 43 -17.49 -7.49 12.82
C PHE A 43 -18.81 -7.61 12.05
N THR A 44 -19.33 -6.49 11.55
CA THR A 44 -20.58 -6.44 10.79
C THR A 44 -20.38 -6.43 9.27
N ALA A 45 -19.13 -6.31 8.80
CA ALA A 45 -18.82 -6.30 7.37
C ALA A 45 -19.06 -7.71 6.76
N PRO A 46 -20.04 -7.88 5.86
CA PRO A 46 -20.34 -9.19 5.27
C PRO A 46 -19.16 -9.77 4.48
N GLU A 47 -18.34 -8.91 3.90
CA GLU A 47 -17.14 -9.28 3.15
C GLU A 47 -16.13 -10.02 4.04
N PHE A 48 -16.05 -9.65 5.32
CA PHE A 48 -15.11 -10.28 6.26
C PHE A 48 -15.59 -11.63 6.79
N GLN A 49 -16.83 -12.03 6.49
CA GLN A 49 -17.38 -13.35 6.81
C GLN A 49 -17.21 -14.36 5.67
N ARG A 50 -16.60 -13.93 4.55
CA ARG A 50 -16.33 -14.75 3.37
C ARG A 50 -14.89 -15.26 3.38
N ARG A 51 -14.61 -16.22 2.51
CA ARG A 51 -13.25 -16.70 2.24
C ARG A 51 -12.83 -16.31 0.84
N TYR A 52 -11.58 -15.90 0.71
CA TYR A 52 -10.99 -15.48 -0.55
C TYR A 52 -9.78 -16.36 -0.89
N ARG A 53 -9.45 -16.47 -2.17
CA ARG A 53 -8.22 -17.18 -2.57
C ARG A 53 -6.99 -16.34 -2.24
N HIS A 54 -7.13 -15.03 -2.33
CA HIS A 54 -6.08 -14.06 -2.01
C HIS A 54 -6.61 -13.05 -1.02
N VAL A 55 -5.90 -12.86 0.09
CA VAL A 55 -6.25 -11.89 1.13
C VAL A 55 -5.02 -11.04 1.38
N GLU A 56 -5.15 -9.73 1.19
CA GLU A 56 -4.11 -8.77 1.52
C GLU A 56 -4.58 -7.89 2.66
N VAL A 57 -3.78 -7.80 3.73
CA VAL A 57 -4.03 -6.87 4.84
C VAL A 57 -2.86 -5.91 4.91
N SER A 58 -3.11 -4.71 4.39
CA SER A 58 -2.17 -3.63 4.32
C SER A 58 -2.34 -2.68 5.49
N LEU A 59 -1.28 -2.44 6.26
CA LEU A 59 -1.27 -1.50 7.38
C LEU A 59 -0.58 -0.19 7.01
N PHE A 60 -1.28 0.92 7.24
CA PHE A 60 -0.72 2.26 7.16
C PHE A 60 0.18 2.54 8.35
N THR A 61 1.46 2.23 8.17
CA THR A 61 2.52 2.60 9.09
C THR A 61 3.53 3.52 8.41
N PRO A 62 3.86 4.68 9.01
CA PRO A 62 4.94 5.51 8.51
C PRO A 62 6.31 4.95 8.89
N LYS A 63 6.38 3.91 9.72
CA LYS A 63 7.63 3.32 10.22
C LYS A 63 8.13 2.28 9.23
N VAL A 64 8.59 2.74 8.06
CA VAL A 64 9.15 1.89 7.01
C VAL A 64 10.46 2.47 6.47
N ALA A 65 11.37 1.59 6.06
CA ALA A 65 12.60 1.93 5.36
C ALA A 65 12.94 0.85 4.34
N LEU A 66 13.26 1.24 3.11
CA LEU A 66 13.73 0.31 2.09
C LEU A 66 15.27 0.29 2.10
N VAL A 67 15.85 -0.86 2.40
CA VAL A 67 17.31 -1.03 2.53
C VAL A 67 17.80 -1.93 1.40
N PRO A 68 18.79 -1.53 0.59
CA PRO A 68 19.37 -2.42 -0.41
C PRO A 68 19.94 -3.67 0.25
N ARG A 69 19.68 -4.84 -0.34
CA ARG A 69 20.00 -6.15 0.24
C ARG A 69 21.49 -6.32 0.54
N THR A 70 22.36 -5.66 -0.21
CA THR A 70 23.82 -5.66 0.03
C THR A 70 24.24 -4.94 1.32
N PHE A 71 23.38 -4.08 1.86
CA PHE A 71 23.61 -3.32 3.09
C PHE A 71 22.68 -3.76 4.23
N PHE A 72 21.80 -4.73 3.99
CA PHE A 72 20.88 -5.22 5.01
C PHE A 72 21.55 -6.28 5.89
N ASP A 73 21.45 -6.08 7.21
CA ASP A 73 21.78 -7.06 8.23
C ASP A 73 20.65 -7.05 9.27
N GLU A 74 19.99 -8.19 9.45
CA GLU A 74 18.87 -8.38 10.37
C GLU A 74 19.22 -7.94 11.80
N SER A 75 20.47 -8.14 12.23
CA SER A 75 20.92 -7.74 13.58
C SER A 75 20.94 -6.21 13.78
N THR A 76 20.94 -5.44 12.69
CA THR A 76 20.94 -3.97 12.69
C THR A 76 19.63 -3.36 12.16
N ALA A 77 18.64 -4.17 11.78
CA ALA A 77 17.41 -3.73 11.15
C ALA A 77 16.69 -2.63 11.95
N ARG A 78 16.64 -2.77 13.29
CA ARG A 78 16.07 -1.74 14.17
C ARG A 78 16.78 -0.40 14.03
N GLN A 79 18.11 -0.41 13.99
CA GLN A 79 18.90 0.82 13.83
C GLN A 79 18.68 1.43 12.45
N SER A 80 18.69 0.60 11.39
CA SER A 80 18.42 1.07 10.03
C SER A 80 17.07 1.76 9.91
N LEU A 81 16.05 1.26 10.61
CA LEU A 81 14.74 1.90 10.67
C LEU A 81 14.78 3.20 11.49
N ALA A 82 15.41 3.18 12.66
CA ALA A 82 15.52 4.34 13.56
C ALA A 82 16.26 5.54 12.93
N ASP A 83 17.18 5.29 12.01
CA ASP A 83 17.93 6.33 11.30
C ASP A 83 17.05 7.16 10.35
N THR A 84 15.91 6.61 9.91
CA THR A 84 15.01 7.26 8.94
C THR A 84 13.66 7.66 9.53
N VAL A 85 13.21 6.98 10.58
CA VAL A 85 11.90 7.21 11.19
C VAL A 85 11.97 7.17 12.72
N VAL A 86 11.05 7.86 13.37
CA VAL A 86 10.91 7.80 14.83
C VAL A 86 10.26 6.48 15.23
N ILE A 87 10.98 5.68 16.01
CA ILE A 87 10.48 4.45 16.63
C ILE A 87 10.55 4.57 18.16
N GLY A 88 9.60 3.94 18.85
CA GLY A 88 9.56 3.84 20.30
C GLY A 88 10.26 2.57 20.82
N ASP A 89 10.56 2.55 22.12
CA ASP A 89 11.27 1.42 22.74
C ASP A 89 10.51 0.10 22.62
N GLY A 90 9.17 0.14 22.66
CA GLY A 90 8.30 -1.03 22.52
C GLY A 90 7.93 -1.38 21.07
N ASP A 91 8.44 -0.67 20.06
CA ASP A 91 8.16 -1.02 18.67
C ASP A 91 8.90 -2.30 18.29
N GLU A 92 8.16 -3.32 17.85
CA GLU A 92 8.75 -4.49 17.23
C GLU A 92 9.13 -4.14 15.78
N VAL A 93 10.34 -4.56 15.36
CA VAL A 93 10.87 -4.32 14.01
C VAL A 93 10.98 -5.66 13.29
N SER A 94 10.41 -5.71 12.09
CA SER A 94 10.43 -6.85 11.18
C SER A 94 10.92 -6.40 9.80
N HIS A 95 11.12 -7.35 8.90
CA HIS A 95 11.47 -7.06 7.52
C HIS A 95 10.79 -8.02 6.54
N ALA A 96 10.65 -7.58 5.29
CA ALA A 96 10.14 -8.38 4.18
C ALA A 96 11.04 -8.25 2.95
N SER A 97 11.37 -9.38 2.34
CA SER A 97 12.27 -9.42 1.18
C SER A 97 11.56 -8.97 -0.10
N LEU A 98 12.24 -8.09 -0.84
CA LEU A 98 11.82 -7.58 -2.15
C LEU A 98 12.92 -7.88 -3.18
N PRO A 99 13.03 -9.15 -3.62
CA PRO A 99 14.10 -9.58 -4.51
C PRO A 99 14.07 -8.84 -5.86
N GLU A 100 12.89 -8.39 -6.30
CA GLU A 100 12.70 -7.64 -7.55
C GLU A 100 13.46 -6.31 -7.55
N TYR A 101 13.69 -5.74 -6.36
CA TYR A 101 14.42 -4.50 -6.15
C TYR A 101 15.79 -4.71 -5.51
N ALA A 102 16.21 -5.97 -5.32
CA ALA A 102 17.39 -6.33 -4.54
C ALA A 102 17.44 -5.60 -3.19
N ALA A 103 16.31 -5.58 -2.47
CA ALA A 103 16.12 -4.81 -1.25
C ALA A 103 15.32 -5.59 -0.18
N GLU A 104 15.40 -5.09 1.05
CA GLU A 104 14.60 -5.52 2.20
C GLU A 104 13.79 -4.33 2.69
N LEU A 105 12.47 -4.50 2.82
CA LEU A 105 11.61 -3.51 3.44
C LEU A 105 11.64 -3.76 4.96
N VAL A 106 12.26 -2.86 5.70
CA VAL A 106 12.29 -2.89 7.17
C VAL A 106 11.14 -2.05 7.70
N TYR A 107 10.41 -2.54 8.70
CA TYR A 107 9.22 -1.86 9.19
C TYR A 107 8.86 -2.18 10.63
N SER A 108 7.96 -1.36 11.19
CA SER A 108 7.25 -1.66 12.43
C SER A 108 5.75 -1.49 12.25
N LEU A 109 4.97 -2.49 12.72
CA LEU A 109 3.51 -2.52 12.66
C LEU A 109 2.84 -2.10 13.97
N SER A 110 3.60 -1.64 14.96
CA SER A 110 3.08 -1.32 16.30
C SER A 110 2.03 -0.19 16.32
N ILE A 111 1.86 0.54 15.21
CA ILE A 111 0.76 1.49 15.02
C ILE A 111 -0.48 0.78 14.44
N GLY A 112 -1.63 0.87 15.11
CA GLY A 112 -2.88 0.28 14.60
C GLY A 112 -2.92 -1.25 14.64
N GLU A 113 -1.98 -1.87 15.36
CA GLU A 113 -1.82 -3.33 15.46
C GLU A 113 -3.10 -4.07 15.90
N MET A 114 -3.87 -3.51 16.83
CA MET A 114 -5.10 -4.16 17.30
C MET A 114 -6.13 -4.34 16.17
N LEU A 115 -6.34 -3.30 15.36
CA LEU A 115 -7.33 -3.34 14.28
C LEU A 115 -6.86 -4.26 13.15
N SER A 116 -5.60 -4.15 12.73
CA SER A 116 -5.06 -4.98 11.66
C SER A 116 -5.02 -6.45 12.05
N ARG A 117 -4.65 -6.80 13.28
CA ARG A 117 -4.73 -8.18 13.80
C ARG A 117 -6.18 -8.68 13.84
N THR A 118 -7.13 -7.85 14.28
CA THR A 118 -8.56 -8.22 14.30
C THR A 118 -9.06 -8.53 12.90
N ILE A 119 -8.72 -7.70 11.91
CA ILE A 119 -9.10 -7.89 10.50
C ILE A 119 -8.43 -9.15 9.93
N SER A 120 -7.13 -9.34 10.15
CA SER A 120 -6.38 -10.53 9.71
C SER A 120 -6.96 -11.84 10.25
N GLN A 121 -7.47 -11.83 11.49
CA GLN A 121 -8.13 -12.99 12.10
C GLN A 121 -9.57 -13.19 11.62
N ALA A 122 -10.25 -12.11 11.21
CA ALA A 122 -11.61 -12.18 10.68
C ALA A 122 -11.63 -12.66 9.23
N VAL A 123 -10.73 -12.15 8.39
CA VAL A 123 -10.69 -12.41 6.96
C VAL A 123 -9.71 -13.54 6.66
N LEU A 124 -10.26 -14.74 6.44
CA LEU A 124 -9.48 -15.95 6.21
C LEU A 124 -9.37 -16.27 4.72
N ASP A 125 -8.25 -16.87 4.35
CA ASP A 125 -8.10 -17.47 3.04
C ASP A 125 -8.99 -18.73 2.88
N PHE A 126 -8.97 -19.32 1.69
CA PHE A 126 -9.77 -20.51 1.37
C PHE A 126 -9.43 -21.71 2.29
N ASP A 127 -8.17 -21.82 2.71
CA ASP A 127 -7.66 -22.85 3.62
C ASP A 127 -7.95 -22.53 5.10
N GLY A 128 -8.56 -21.39 5.39
CA GLY A 128 -8.91 -20.95 6.74
C GLY A 128 -7.75 -20.34 7.52
N ARG A 129 -6.69 -19.89 6.85
CA ARG A 129 -5.53 -19.25 7.48
C ARG A 129 -5.72 -17.73 7.53
N PRO A 130 -5.28 -17.07 8.62
CA PRO A 130 -5.28 -15.62 8.68
C PRO A 130 -4.26 -15.05 7.70
N ALA A 131 -4.60 -13.90 7.11
CA ALA A 131 -3.69 -13.20 6.23
C ALA A 131 -2.55 -12.55 7.00
N GLU A 132 -1.35 -12.57 6.43
CA GLU A 132 -0.23 -11.81 6.96
C GLU A 132 -0.51 -10.32 6.84
N VAL A 133 -0.20 -9.57 7.90
CA VAL A 133 -0.29 -8.11 7.89
C VAL A 133 1.06 -7.56 7.46
N LEU A 134 1.09 -6.81 6.37
CA LEU A 134 2.30 -6.16 5.86
C LEU A 134 2.07 -4.64 5.71
N PRO A 135 3.14 -3.82 5.70
CA PRO A 135 3.00 -2.38 5.49
C PRO A 135 2.40 -2.05 4.12
N GLU A 136 1.68 -0.94 4.01
CA GLU A 136 1.18 -0.43 2.72
C GLU A 136 2.29 -0.25 1.69
N MET A 137 3.48 0.16 2.12
CA MET A 137 4.62 0.27 1.22
C MET A 137 5.01 -1.06 0.56
N TYR A 138 4.81 -2.21 1.23
CA TYR A 138 5.07 -3.52 0.65
C TYR A 138 4.18 -3.77 -0.58
N TYR A 139 2.87 -3.51 -0.43
CA TYR A 139 1.91 -3.74 -1.50
C TYR A 139 2.04 -2.74 -2.64
N ILE A 140 2.34 -1.47 -2.33
CA ILE A 140 2.74 -0.48 -3.35
C ILE A 140 3.90 -1.00 -4.20
N LEU A 141 4.93 -1.56 -3.56
CA LEU A 141 6.11 -2.08 -4.25
C LEU A 141 5.80 -3.33 -5.09
N LYS A 142 4.86 -4.18 -4.65
CA LYS A 142 4.39 -5.31 -5.46
C LYS A 142 3.56 -4.85 -6.66
N ASP A 143 2.65 -3.89 -6.48
CA ASP A 143 1.81 -3.39 -7.56
C ASP A 143 2.59 -2.61 -8.62
N LEU A 144 3.70 -1.94 -8.24
CA LEU A 144 4.59 -1.31 -9.21
C LEU A 144 5.10 -2.31 -10.26
N GLN A 145 5.17 -3.61 -9.97
CA GLN A 145 5.55 -4.63 -10.94
C GLN A 145 4.41 -5.05 -11.88
N ASN A 146 3.16 -4.80 -11.48
CA ASN A 146 1.96 -5.28 -12.18
C ASN A 146 1.39 -4.25 -13.17
N ILE A 147 1.88 -3.00 -13.12
CA ILE A 147 1.43 -1.93 -14.03
C ILE A 147 2.25 -1.96 -15.32
N ASP A 148 1.56 -2.14 -16.44
CA ASP A 148 2.13 -2.12 -17.81
C ASP A 148 2.29 -0.69 -18.34
N GLU A 149 2.96 0.16 -17.56
CA GLU A 149 3.36 1.50 -17.97
C GLU A 149 4.87 1.70 -17.74
N TYR A 150 5.49 2.56 -18.54
CA TYR A 150 6.92 2.84 -18.38
C TYR A 150 7.20 3.67 -17.12
N ASN A 151 6.43 4.74 -16.89
CA ASN A 151 6.45 5.51 -15.65
C ASN A 151 5.29 5.02 -14.79
N ARG A 152 5.58 4.57 -13.57
CA ARG A 152 4.57 4.02 -12.67
C ARG A 152 4.60 4.83 -11.39
N ILE A 153 3.45 5.39 -11.02
CA ILE A 153 3.28 6.20 -9.82
C ILE A 153 2.13 5.58 -9.05
N ILE A 154 2.44 4.98 -7.90
CA ILE A 154 1.44 4.41 -7.01
C ILE A 154 1.46 5.18 -5.69
N ALA A 155 0.28 5.64 -5.28
CA ALA A 155 0.05 6.40 -4.09
C ALA A 155 -0.99 5.73 -3.19
N SER A 156 -0.90 6.00 -1.90
CA SER A 156 -1.94 5.66 -0.95
C SER A 156 -1.95 6.71 0.14
N TYR A 157 -3.12 7.27 0.44
CA TYR A 157 -3.23 8.37 1.39
C TYR A 157 -4.27 8.02 2.46
N ALA A 158 -3.82 8.00 3.71
CA ALA A 158 -4.68 7.80 4.87
C ALA A 158 -4.00 8.30 6.15
N ALA A 159 -4.81 8.61 7.17
CA ALA A 159 -4.34 8.91 8.52
C ALA A 159 -3.20 9.94 8.62
N GLY A 160 -3.17 10.91 7.70
CA GLY A 160 -2.17 11.97 7.68
C GLY A 160 -0.83 11.57 7.03
N TYR A 161 -0.80 10.49 6.25
CA TYR A 161 0.40 9.99 5.58
C TYR A 161 0.13 9.64 4.12
N LEU A 162 1.00 10.13 3.24
CA LEU A 162 1.10 9.71 1.84
C LEU A 162 2.19 8.66 1.72
N HIS A 163 1.80 7.44 1.37
CA HIS A 163 2.71 6.40 0.93
C HIS A 163 2.88 6.52 -0.59
N LEU A 164 4.12 6.60 -1.05
CA LEU A 164 4.41 6.87 -2.46
C LEU A 164 5.52 5.95 -2.98
N GLY A 165 5.18 5.20 -4.02
CA GLY A 165 6.10 4.39 -4.82
C GLY A 165 6.16 4.92 -6.25
N ILE A 166 7.36 5.13 -6.77
CA ILE A 166 7.58 5.57 -8.15
C ILE A 166 8.68 4.73 -8.78
N SER A 167 8.41 4.19 -9.97
CA SER A 167 9.41 3.49 -10.78
C SER A 167 9.38 3.92 -12.24
N GLN A 168 10.51 3.75 -12.91
CA GLN A 168 10.64 3.95 -14.35
C GLN A 168 11.29 2.72 -14.99
N GLY A 169 10.55 2.04 -15.87
CA GLY A 169 10.95 0.74 -16.41
C GLY A 169 11.17 -0.27 -15.28
N ARG A 170 12.42 -0.73 -15.11
CA ARG A 170 12.80 -1.65 -14.02
C ARG A 170 13.39 -0.96 -12.79
N ASN A 171 13.59 0.35 -12.86
CA ASN A 171 14.28 1.09 -11.82
C ASN A 171 13.26 1.66 -10.84
N LEU A 172 13.36 1.26 -9.57
CA LEU A 172 12.69 1.96 -8.49
C LEU A 172 13.37 3.31 -8.26
N LEU A 173 12.59 4.38 -8.32
CA LEU A 173 13.07 5.75 -8.16
C LEU A 173 12.77 6.31 -6.77
N LEU A 174 11.62 5.93 -6.20
CA LEU A 174 11.17 6.37 -4.89
C LEU A 174 10.30 5.30 -4.23
N ALA A 175 10.50 5.10 -2.94
CA ALA A 175 9.61 4.35 -2.05
C ALA A 175 9.69 5.01 -0.67
N ASN A 176 8.74 5.89 -0.37
CA ASN A 176 8.80 6.68 0.86
C ASN A 176 7.41 7.06 1.39
N VAL A 177 7.35 7.42 2.67
CA VAL A 177 6.16 7.90 3.35
C VAL A 177 6.35 9.37 3.75
N PHE A 178 5.39 10.21 3.41
CA PHE A 178 5.39 11.63 3.75
C PHE A 178 4.27 11.94 4.71
N ARG A 179 4.58 12.69 5.79
CA ARG A 179 3.55 13.22 6.69
C ARG A 179 2.81 14.35 5.99
N ALA A 180 1.52 14.18 5.78
CA ALA A 180 0.65 15.13 5.10
C ALA A 180 -0.69 15.19 5.85
N SER A 181 -0.99 16.29 6.55
CA SER A 181 -2.18 16.42 7.41
C SER A 181 -3.51 16.37 6.65
N ASP A 182 -3.48 16.71 5.38
CA ASP A 182 -4.61 16.86 4.48
C ASP A 182 -4.18 16.45 3.07
N PHE A 183 -5.17 16.22 2.21
CA PHE A 183 -4.91 15.77 0.85
C PHE A 183 -4.13 16.80 0.03
N THR A 184 -4.37 18.10 0.22
CA THR A 184 -3.60 19.16 -0.44
C THR A 184 -2.11 19.08 -0.13
N THR A 185 -1.75 18.75 1.11
CA THR A 185 -0.35 18.51 1.50
C THR A 185 0.18 17.21 0.89
N ALA A 186 -0.65 16.18 0.75
CA ALA A 186 -0.27 14.95 0.05
C ALA A 186 0.00 15.21 -1.44
N GLU A 187 -0.87 15.96 -2.11
CA GLU A 187 -0.69 16.42 -3.49
C GLU A 187 0.63 17.19 -3.64
N TYR A 188 0.95 18.08 -2.70
CA TYR A 188 2.23 18.79 -2.71
C TYR A 188 3.42 17.81 -2.76
N PHE A 189 3.45 16.78 -1.91
CA PHE A 189 4.54 15.80 -1.91
C PHE A 189 4.55 14.93 -3.17
N LEU A 190 3.39 14.56 -3.69
CA LEU A 190 3.26 13.84 -4.97
C LEU A 190 3.85 14.68 -6.11
N PHE A 191 3.42 15.93 -6.27
CA PHE A 191 3.93 16.82 -7.32
C PHE A 191 5.40 17.18 -7.13
N MET A 192 5.86 17.32 -5.88
CA MET A 192 7.28 17.51 -5.58
C MET A 192 8.10 16.31 -6.07
N ALA A 193 7.64 15.07 -5.82
CA ALA A 193 8.33 13.87 -6.26
C ALA A 193 8.35 13.76 -7.79
N VAL A 194 7.20 13.93 -8.45
CA VAL A 194 7.07 13.94 -9.91
C VAL A 194 8.02 14.96 -10.54
N ARG A 195 8.04 16.19 -10.00
CA ARG A 195 8.91 17.27 -10.49
C ARG A 195 10.39 16.95 -10.26
N LYS A 196 10.77 16.44 -9.08
CA LYS A 196 12.18 16.09 -8.77
C LYS A 196 12.69 14.94 -9.63
N LEU A 197 11.82 13.98 -9.96
CA LEU A 197 12.14 12.84 -10.82
C LEU A 197 11.98 13.15 -12.32
N GLN A 198 11.63 14.39 -12.67
CA GLN A 198 11.47 14.86 -14.05
C GLN A 198 10.45 14.03 -14.85
N LEU A 199 9.43 13.51 -14.18
CA LEU A 199 8.33 12.82 -14.82
C LEU A 199 7.35 13.85 -15.39
N ASN A 200 6.84 13.59 -16.60
CA ASN A 200 5.80 14.42 -17.21
C ASN A 200 4.41 13.92 -16.75
N PRO A 201 3.69 14.67 -15.89
CA PRO A 201 2.40 14.23 -15.38
C PRO A 201 1.33 14.13 -16.48
N GLU A 202 1.37 14.97 -17.52
CA GLU A 202 0.35 15.00 -18.59
C GLU A 202 0.30 13.71 -19.42
N VAL A 203 1.36 12.88 -19.34
CA VAL A 203 1.45 11.58 -20.03
C VAL A 203 1.60 10.40 -19.07
N SER A 204 1.56 10.67 -17.76
CA SER A 204 1.70 9.64 -16.72
C SER A 204 0.36 9.43 -16.02
N SER A 205 0.04 8.18 -15.72
CA SER A 205 -1.10 7.81 -14.88
C SER A 205 -0.65 7.76 -13.41
N VAL A 206 -1.52 8.14 -12.48
CA VAL A 206 -1.30 7.93 -11.04
C VAL A 206 -2.32 6.92 -10.52
N TYR A 207 -1.85 5.94 -9.78
CA TYR A 207 -2.66 4.83 -9.29
C TYR A 207 -2.79 4.91 -7.77
N PHE A 208 -4.01 4.85 -7.26
CA PHE A 208 -4.30 4.88 -5.83
C PHE A 208 -4.76 3.51 -5.32
N ARG A 209 -4.11 3.03 -4.24
CA ARG A 209 -4.56 1.85 -3.49
C ARG A 209 -5.61 2.18 -2.42
N THR A 210 -5.84 3.45 -2.13
CA THR A 210 -6.90 3.94 -1.23
C THR A 210 -8.03 4.58 -2.02
N PRO A 211 -9.27 4.54 -1.51
CA PRO A 211 -10.36 5.31 -2.11
C PRO A 211 -10.04 6.81 -2.04
N LEU A 212 -10.38 7.53 -3.10
CA LEU A 212 -10.37 8.99 -3.17
C LEU A 212 -11.81 9.51 -3.20
N THR A 213 -12.02 10.72 -2.70
CA THR A 213 -13.24 11.47 -2.94
C THR A 213 -13.25 12.06 -4.35
N GLU A 214 -14.43 12.39 -4.88
CA GLU A 214 -14.55 13.02 -6.21
C GLU A 214 -13.74 14.31 -6.31
N GLU A 215 -13.66 15.11 -5.24
CA GLU A 215 -12.89 16.36 -5.22
C GLU A 215 -11.38 16.10 -5.35
N GLU A 216 -10.86 15.11 -4.61
CA GLU A 216 -9.46 14.69 -4.63
C GLU A 216 -9.07 14.06 -5.98
N GLU A 217 -9.97 13.29 -6.59
CA GLU A 217 -9.73 12.72 -7.92
C GLU A 217 -9.69 13.84 -8.98
N MET A 218 -10.65 14.78 -8.92
CA MET A 218 -10.74 15.91 -9.84
C MET A 218 -9.60 16.92 -9.72
N SER A 219 -8.98 17.05 -8.55
CA SER A 219 -7.79 17.91 -8.39
C SER A 219 -6.58 17.31 -9.09
N LEU A 220 -6.42 15.99 -9.05
CA LEU A 220 -5.33 15.25 -9.70
C LEU A 220 -5.49 15.16 -11.24
N TYR A 221 -6.70 14.94 -11.76
CA TYR A 221 -6.97 14.89 -13.21
C TYR A 221 -6.59 16.17 -13.96
N ARG A 222 -6.44 17.31 -13.27
CA ARG A 222 -5.98 18.55 -13.89
C ARG A 222 -4.52 18.49 -14.33
N TYR A 223 -3.77 17.50 -13.85
CA TYR A 223 -2.33 17.38 -14.07
C TYR A 223 -1.93 16.04 -14.66
N PHE A 224 -2.55 14.93 -14.21
CA PHE A 224 -2.24 13.59 -14.67
C PHE A 224 -3.08 13.18 -15.88
N LYS A 225 -2.53 12.32 -16.73
CA LYS A 225 -3.26 11.71 -17.85
C LYS A 225 -4.50 10.96 -17.36
N SER A 226 -4.35 10.17 -16.30
CA SER A 226 -5.45 9.54 -15.59
C SER A 226 -5.13 9.30 -14.12
N VAL A 227 -6.18 9.10 -13.34
CA VAL A 227 -6.15 8.77 -11.92
C VAL A 227 -6.91 7.46 -11.77
N GLU A 228 -6.23 6.40 -11.40
CA GLU A 228 -6.79 5.04 -11.43
C GLU A 228 -6.84 4.44 -10.02
N ARG A 229 -7.81 3.55 -9.78
CA ARG A 229 -7.93 2.81 -8.52
C ARG A 229 -7.44 1.37 -8.69
N LEU A 230 -6.47 0.98 -7.87
CA LEU A 230 -5.87 -0.38 -7.86
C LEU A 230 -6.68 -1.43 -7.10
#